data_AF-A0A3M1M4Q4-F1
#
_entry.id   AF-A0A3M1M4Q4-F1
#
_cell.length_a   1.000
_cell.length_b   1.000
_cell.length_c   1.000
_cell.angle_alpha   90.00
_cell.angle_beta   90.00
_cell.angle_gamma   90.00
#
_symmetry.space_group_name_H-M   'P 1'
#
loop_
_entity.id
_entity.type
_entity.pdbx_description
1 polymer ?
#
loop_
_entity_poly.entity_id
_entity_poly.type
_entity_poly.pdbx_seq_one_letter_code
_entity_poly.pdbx_strand_id
1 'polypeptide(L)' 'MPAHKAPSPLKRIKHLRPPPASLATGILFAVVLLLYTLTLAPGVLFGDPTEYQFIPYILGIAHPPGYAFYTLLA' A
#
# COMPACT_ATOMS: atom_id res chain seq x y z
N MET A 1 -11.79 -42.63 47.77
CA MET A 1 -11.94 -41.16 47.60
C MET A 1 -11.15 -40.74 46.37
N PRO A 2 -11.77 -40.42 45.21
CA PRO A 2 -11.03 -39.91 44.06
C PRO A 2 -10.82 -38.40 44.18
N ALA A 3 -9.58 -37.95 43.98
CA ALA A 3 -9.19 -36.54 44.01
C ALA A 3 -9.80 -35.80 42.81
N HIS A 4 -10.57 -34.75 43.09
CA HIS A 4 -11.13 -33.83 42.11
C HIS A 4 -9.99 -33.02 41.48
N LYS A 5 -9.60 -33.36 40.24
CA LYS A 5 -8.57 -32.64 39.49
C LYS A 5 -9.10 -31.26 39.09
N ALA A 6 -8.55 -30.20 39.66
CA ALA A 6 -8.88 -28.83 39.29
C ALA A 6 -8.41 -28.56 37.84
N PRO A 7 -9.22 -27.87 36.99
CA PRO A 7 -8.79 -27.51 35.65
C PRO A 7 -7.65 -26.48 35.71
N SER A 8 -6.61 -26.69 34.90
CA SER A 8 -5.42 -25.84 34.85
C SER A 8 -5.73 -24.42 34.34
N PRO A 9 -5.11 -23.37 34.91
CA PRO A 9 -5.46 -21.96 34.63
C PRO A 9 -4.92 -21.45 33.27
N LEU A 10 -4.22 -22.28 32.51
CA LEU A 10 -3.39 -21.84 31.39
C LEU A 10 -4.08 -21.86 30.01
N LYS A 11 -5.40 -22.03 29.93
CA LYS A 11 -6.10 -22.13 28.64
C LYS A 11 -6.88 -20.87 28.24
N ARG A 12 -6.33 -19.69 28.50
CA ARG A 12 -6.94 -18.41 28.07
C ARG A 12 -5.97 -17.45 27.39
N ILE A 13 -5.12 -17.97 26.50
CA ILE A 13 -4.63 -17.14 25.40
C ILE A 13 -5.85 -16.93 24.51
N LYS A 14 -6.52 -15.79 24.69
CA LYS A 14 -7.61 -15.37 23.83
C LYS A 14 -7.07 -15.41 22.41
N HIS A 15 -7.71 -16.19 21.54
CA HIS A 15 -7.52 -16.06 20.11
C HIS A 15 -7.95 -14.65 19.73
N LEU A 16 -7.00 -13.71 19.68
CA LEU A 16 -7.25 -12.42 19.05
C LEU A 16 -7.64 -12.77 17.62
N ARG A 17 -8.92 -12.54 17.29
CA ARG A 17 -9.39 -12.72 15.94
C ARG A 17 -8.62 -11.70 15.09
N PRO A 18 -7.91 -12.13 14.03
CA PRO A 18 -7.28 -11.17 13.14
C PRO A 18 -8.36 -10.21 12.63
N PRO A 19 -8.04 -8.91 12.47
CA PRO A 19 -8.97 -8.00 11.83
C PRO A 19 -9.42 -8.61 10.50
N PRO A 20 -10.68 -8.39 10.09
CA PRO A 20 -11.15 -8.91 8.81
C PRO A 20 -10.17 -8.47 7.73
N ALA A 21 -9.76 -9.38 6.85
CA ALA A 21 -8.67 -9.15 5.89
C ALA A 21 -8.84 -7.85 5.09
N SER A 22 -10.09 -7.46 4.80
CA SER A 22 -10.45 -6.20 4.16
C SER A 22 -10.02 -4.94 4.93
N LEU A 23 -10.11 -4.95 6.27
CA LEU A 23 -9.68 -3.82 7.10
C LEU A 23 -8.16 -3.68 7.09
N ALA A 24 -7.44 -4.80 7.23
CA ALA A 24 -5.98 -4.79 7.14
C ALA A 24 -5.50 -4.32 5.77
N THR A 25 -6.12 -4.79 4.68
CA THR A 25 -5.83 -4.31 3.31
C THR A 25 -6.15 -2.83 3.14
N GLY A 26 -7.28 -2.35 3.65
CA GLY A 26 -7.66 -0.93 3.58
C GLY A 26 -6.67 -0.02 4.31
N ILE A 27 -6.22 -0.43 5.51
CA ILE A 27 -5.21 0.30 6.27
C ILE A 27 -3.88 0.30 5.51
N LEU A 28 -3.45 -0.85 4.99
CA LEU A 28 -2.21 -0.95 4.22
C LEU A 28 -2.24 -0.02 3.00
N PHE A 29 -3.34 -0.03 2.23
CA PHE A 29 -3.52 0.86 1.10
C PHE A 29 -3.41 2.33 1.50
N ALA A 30 -4.12 2.74 2.57
CA ALA A 30 -4.09 4.12 3.04
C ALA A 30 -2.69 4.56 3.49
N VAL A 31 -1.95 3.69 4.19
CA VAL A 31 -0.58 3.97 4.65
C VAL A 31 0.36 4.13 3.44
N VAL A 32 0.31 3.22 2.48
CA VAL A 32 1.15 3.30 1.27
C VAL A 32 0.82 4.56 0.47
N LEU A 33 -0.47 4.89 0.30
CA LEU A 33 -0.90 6.11 -0.38
C LEU A 33 -0.43 7.37 0.34
N LEU A 34 -0.51 7.40 1.68
CA LEU A 34 -0.02 8.52 2.48
C LEU A 34 1.49 8.69 2.31
N LEU A 35 2.27 7.61 2.42
CA LEU A 35 3.72 7.68 2.23
C LEU A 35 4.08 8.14 0.81
N TYR A 36 3.38 7.65 -0.20
CA TYR A 36 3.54 8.10 -1.58
C TYR A 36 3.30 9.61 -1.71
N THR A 37 2.16 10.11 -1.21
CA THR A 37 1.82 11.53 -1.30
C THR A 37 2.80 12.44 -0.56
N LEU A 38 3.28 12.01 0.62
CA LEU A 38 4.30 12.75 1.38
C LEU A 38 5.68 12.76 0.72
N THR A 39 5.94 11.83 -0.21
CA THR A 39 7.22 11.70 -0.92
C THR A 39 7.15 12.12 -2.39
N LEU A 40 6.01 12.67 -2.83
CA LEU A 40 5.88 13.26 -4.15
C LEU A 40 6.91 14.38 -4.34
N ALA A 41 7.49 14.44 -5.53
CA ALA A 41 8.35 15.55 -5.90
C ALA A 41 7.55 16.86 -5.81
N PRO A 42 8.10 17.93 -5.21
CA PRO A 42 7.39 19.19 -5.00
C PRO A 42 7.13 19.96 -6.32
N GLY A 43 7.59 19.43 -7.44
CA GLY A 43 7.40 20.00 -8.77
C GLY A 43 7.94 19.08 -9.86
N VAL A 44 8.09 19.66 -11.05
CA VAL A 44 8.57 18.95 -12.23
C VAL A 44 10.01 18.47 -12.01
N LEU A 45 10.23 17.18 -12.21
CA LEU A 45 11.54 16.56 -12.11
C LEU A 45 12.22 16.62 -13.47
N PHE A 46 13.46 17.09 -13.54
CA PHE A 46 14.24 17.15 -14.78
C PHE A 46 14.58 15.75 -15.33
N GLY A 47 14.79 15.69 -16.65
CA GLY A 47 15.15 14.47 -17.39
C GLY A 47 13.92 13.66 -17.79
N ASP A 48 14.10 12.36 -18.00
CA ASP A 48 13.05 11.45 -18.47
C ASP A 48 11.73 11.52 -17.66
N PRO A 49 11.74 11.72 -16.32
CA PRO A 49 10.50 11.86 -15.55
C PRO A 49 9.67 13.10 -15.88
N THR A 50 10.28 14.16 -16.45
CA THR A 50 9.55 15.36 -16.89
C THR A 50 8.49 14.97 -17.92
N GLU A 51 8.85 14.13 -18.88
CA GLU A 51 8.00 13.81 -20.03
C GLU A 51 6.66 13.19 -19.60
N TYR A 52 6.68 12.30 -18.61
CA TYR A 52 5.47 11.66 -18.09
C TYR A 52 4.52 12.62 -17.37
N GLN A 53 4.99 13.79 -16.94
CA GLN A 53 4.11 14.80 -16.31
C GLN A 53 3.31 15.60 -17.35
N PHE A 54 3.78 15.66 -18.60
CA PHE A 54 3.16 16.45 -19.66
C PHE A 54 2.48 15.59 -20.73
N ILE A 55 3.01 14.41 -21.03
CA ILE A 55 2.50 13.55 -22.11
C ILE A 55 1.02 13.19 -21.96
N PRO A 56 0.49 12.80 -20.77
CA PRO A 56 -0.93 12.55 -20.60
C PRO A 56 -1.79 13.78 -20.95
N TYR A 57 -1.31 14.98 -20.58
CA TYR A 57 -2.01 16.24 -20.85
C TYR A 57 -2.03 16.59 -22.35
N ILE A 58 -0.93 16.38 -23.06
CA ILE A 58 -0.82 16.71 -24.51
C ILE A 58 -1.13 15.53 -25.44
N LEU A 59 -1.45 14.35 -24.89
CA LEU A 59 -1.56 13.07 -25.61
C LEU A 59 -0.35 12.77 -26.51
N GLY A 60 0.84 13.07 -25.98
CA GLY A 60 2.11 12.97 -26.69
C GLY A 60 2.68 11.55 -26.74
N ILE A 61 3.85 11.41 -27.36
CA ILE A 61 4.62 10.16 -27.38
C ILE A 61 5.91 10.40 -26.60
N ALA A 62 6.21 9.54 -25.63
CA ALA A 62 7.43 9.62 -24.83
C ALA A 62 8.68 9.29 -25.63
N HIS A 63 9.79 9.93 -25.28
CA HIS A 63 11.11 9.55 -25.75
C HIS A 63 11.37 8.04 -25.47
N PRO A 64 11.87 7.24 -26.44
CA PRO A 64 12.25 5.85 -26.21
C PRO A 64 13.56 5.83 -25.39
N PRO A 65 13.58 5.40 -24.11
CA PRO A 65 13.12 4.09 -23.59
C PRO A 65 11.98 4.18 -22.56
N GLY A 66 11.02 5.07 -22.79
CA GLY A 66 10.06 5.43 -21.77
C GLY A 66 9.11 4.30 -21.30
N TYR A 67 8.69 4.37 -20.03
CA TYR A 67 7.65 3.52 -19.46
C TYR A 67 6.27 3.96 -19.98
N ALA A 68 5.95 3.66 -21.24
CA ALA A 68 4.68 4.03 -21.89
C ALA A 68 3.42 3.58 -21.12
N PHE A 69 3.56 2.64 -20.18
CA PHE A 69 2.46 2.28 -19.29
C PHE A 69 2.11 3.37 -18.26
N TYR A 70 3.09 4.17 -17.80
CA TYR A 70 2.83 5.26 -16.85
C TYR A 70 1.94 6.35 -17.46
N THR A 71 1.99 6.58 -18.76
CA THR A 71 1.15 7.60 -19.41
C THR A 71 -0.33 7.22 -19.45
N LEU A 72 -0.69 5.94 -19.22
CA LEU A 72 -2.08 5.49 -19.15
C LEU A 72 -2.68 5.64 -17.74
N LEU A 73 -1.83 5.67 -16.70
CA LEU A 73 -2.23 5.76 -15.30
C LEU A 73 -2.13 7.18 -14.74
N ALA A 74 -1.25 8.00 -15.31
CA ALA A 74 -0.99 9.39 -14.91
C ALA A 74 -2.07 10.36 -15.42
#